data_AF-A0A0F9SFL2-F1
#
_entry.id   AF-A0A0F9SFL2-F1
#
_cell.length_a   1.000
_cell.length_b   1.000
_cell.length_c   1.000
_cell.angle_alpha   90.00
_cell.angle_beta   90.00
_cell.angle_gamma   90.00
#
_symmetry.space_group_name_H-M   'P 1'
#
loop_
_entity.id
_entity.type
_entity.pdbx_description
1 polymer ?
#
loop_
_entity_poly.entity_id
_entity_poly.type
_entity_poly.pdbx_seq_one_letter_code
_entity_poly.pdbx_strand_id
1 'polypeptide(L)' 'MERRQKLLVHISLESKVKPDMERSPSKVLSTLENIINRAVQVRFPEYDVEIGRLEGNWPDSEEEFPTVNND' A
#
# COMPACT_ATOMS: atom_id res chain seq x y z
N MET A 1 29.35 -1.26 -8.34
CA MET A 1 28.07 -0.90 -7.69
C MET A 1 27.27 -2.19 -7.58
N GLU A 2 27.02 -2.67 -6.37
CA GLU A 2 26.17 -3.83 -6.16
C GLU A 2 24.74 -3.46 -6.58
N ARG A 3 24.09 -4.31 -7.40
CA ARG A 3 22.69 -4.14 -7.74
C ARG A 3 21.86 -4.45 -6.50
N ARG A 4 21.21 -3.44 -5.93
CA ARG A 4 20.16 -3.66 -4.92
C ARG A 4 19.03 -4.47 -5.55
N GLN A 5 18.50 -5.41 -4.78
CA GLN A 5 17.40 -6.25 -5.24
C GLN A 5 16.09 -5.45 -5.09
N LYS A 6 15.16 -5.58 -6.05
CA LYS A 6 13.87 -4.87 -6.00
C LYS A 6 12.82 -5.75 -5.34
N LEU A 7 12.08 -5.21 -4.37
CA LEU A 7 10.99 -5.90 -3.69
C LEU A 7 9.66 -5.22 -4.03
N LEU A 8 8.81 -5.92 -4.78
CA LEU A 8 7.48 -5.45 -5.17
C LEU A 8 6.43 -5.92 -4.17
N VAL A 9 5.66 -4.99 -3.59
CA VAL A 9 4.62 -5.28 -2.61
C VAL A 9 3.25 -4.90 -3.17
N HIS A 10 2.30 -5.83 -3.12
CA HIS A 10 0.88 -5.57 -3.39
C HIS A 10 0.08 -5.73 -2.09
N ILE A 11 -0.76 -4.74 -1.79
CA ILE A 11 -1.55 -4.69 -0.56
C ILE A 11 -3.01 -4.52 -0.96
N SER A 12 -3.83 -5.50 -0.56
CA SER A 12 -5.28 -5.43 -0.69
C SER A 12 -5.88 -5.56 0.70
N LEU A 13 -6.70 -4.58 1.08
CA LEU A 13 -7.39 -4.58 2.36
C LEU A 13 -8.88 -4.79 2.13
N GLU A 14 -9.40 -5.90 2.64
CA GLU A 14 -10.83 -6.20 2.62
C GLU A 14 -11.45 -5.90 3.98
N SER A 15 -12.47 -5.05 4.00
CA SER A 15 -13.17 -4.69 5.23
C SER A 15 -14.67 -4.74 5.03
N LYS A 16 -15.38 -5.23 6.04
CA LYS A 16 -16.85 -5.21 6.09
C LYS A 16 -17.41 -3.89 6.63
N VAL A 17 -16.54 -2.96 7.04
CA VAL A 17 -16.90 -1.67 7.64
C VAL A 17 -16.01 -0.58 7.06
N LYS A 18 -16.60 0.53 6.62
CA LYS A 18 -15.86 1.71 6.17
C LYS A 18 -15.14 2.35 7.37
N PRO A 19 -13.87 2.77 7.25
CA PRO A 19 -13.17 3.46 8.33
C PRO A 19 -13.92 4.76 8.65
N ASP A 20 -13.98 5.08 9.94
CA ASP A 20 -14.74 6.23 10.44
C ASP A 20 -14.24 7.55 9.83
N MET A 21 -15.16 8.47 9.51
CA MET A 21 -14.96 9.61 8.59
C MET A 21 -13.83 10.58 9.00
N GLU A 22 -13.34 10.53 10.23
CA GLU A 22 -12.14 11.28 10.67
C GLU A 22 -10.85 10.80 9.96
N ARG A 23 -10.87 9.61 9.36
CA ARG A 23 -9.79 9.04 8.53
C ARG A 23 -10.39 8.64 7.18
N SER A 24 -10.35 9.55 6.21
CA SER A 24 -10.61 9.23 4.80
C SER A 24 -9.99 7.87 4.41
N PRO A 25 -10.69 6.98 3.69
CA PRO A 25 -10.15 5.67 3.27
C PRO A 25 -8.76 5.77 2.61
N SER A 26 -8.56 6.79 1.77
CA SER A 26 -7.25 7.15 1.21
C SER A 26 -6.17 7.40 2.26
N LYS A 27 -6.51 8.08 3.37
CA LYS A 27 -5.59 8.32 4.49
C LYS A 27 -5.23 7.04 5.24
N VAL A 28 -6.15 6.07 5.31
CA VAL A 28 -5.87 4.74 5.88
C VAL A 28 -4.85 4.01 5.01
N LEU A 29 -5.08 3.99 3.69
CA LEU A 29 -4.16 3.36 2.74
C LEU A 29 -2.77 4.02 2.77
N SER A 30 -2.67 5.35 2.69
CA SER A 30 -1.37 6.05 2.80
C SER A 30 -0.66 5.79 4.13
N THR A 31 -1.41 5.60 5.22
CA THR A 31 -0.81 5.23 6.52
C THR A 31 -0.22 3.82 6.48
N LEU A 32 -0.93 2.87 5.87
CA LEU A 32 -0.47 1.49 5.72
C LEU A 32 0.77 1.40 4.82
N GLU A 33 0.77 2.11 3.69
CA GLU A 33 1.94 2.23 2.81
C GLU A 33 3.18 2.71 3.58
N ASN A 34 3.04 3.76 4.38
CA ASN A 34 4.16 4.27 5.19
C ASN A 34 4.66 3.26 6.22
N ILE A 35 3.76 2.53 6.89
CA ILE A 35 4.11 1.50 7.86
C ILE A 35 4.87 0.36 7.17
N ILE A 36 4.39 -0.09 6.02
CA ILE A 36 4.97 -1.21 5.28
C ILE A 36 6.33 -0.81 4.71
N ASN A 37 6.44 0.35 4.06
CA ASN A 37 7.72 0.86 3.56
C ASN A 37 8.75 0.93 4.69
N ARG A 38 8.37 1.46 5.86
CA ARG A 38 9.27 1.54 7.02
C ARG A 38 9.66 0.15 7.54
N ALA A 39 8.71 -0.77 7.69
CA ALA A 39 8.96 -2.11 8.19
C ALA A 39 9.88 -2.92 7.26
N VAL A 40 9.63 -2.84 5.94
CA VAL A 40 10.44 -3.53 4.93
C VAL A 40 11.83 -2.92 4.87
N GLN A 41 11.98 -1.60 4.84
CA GLN A 41 13.30 -0.93 4.82
C GLN A 41 14.15 -1.27 6.05
N VAL A 42 13.53 -1.41 7.23
CA VAL A 42 14.23 -1.81 8.46
C VAL A 42 14.68 -3.27 8.40
N ARG A 43 13.87 -4.16 7.82
CA ARG A 43 14.16 -5.60 7.78
C ARG A 43 15.07 -6.01 6.62
N PHE A 44 14.99 -5.29 5.51
CA PHE A 44 15.63 -5.59 4.22
C PHE A 44 16.30 -4.33 3.65
N PRO A 45 17.32 -3.77 4.34
CA PRO A 45 17.91 -2.48 3.96
C PRO A 45 18.64 -2.51 2.61
N GLU A 46 19.03 -3.69 2.12
CA GLU A 46 19.63 -3.90 0.81
C GLU A 46 18.64 -3.97 -0.37
N TYR A 47 17.33 -3.89 -0.09
CA TYR A 47 16.28 -3.92 -1.10
C TYR A 47 15.70 -2.53 -1.36
N ASP A 48 15.42 -2.23 -2.64
CA ASP A 48 14.61 -1.07 -3.02
C ASP A 48 13.13 -1.52 -3.07
N VAL A 49 12.31 -0.94 -2.20
CA VAL A 49 10.90 -1.33 -2.02
C VAL A 49 10.01 -0.48 -2.92
N GLU A 50 9.13 -1.15 -3.67
CA GLU A 50 8.12 -0.50 -4.49
C GLU A 50 6.74 -1.08 -4.16
N ILE A 51 5.77 -0.20 -3.88
CA ILE A 51 4.38 -0.61 -3.75
C ILE A 51 3.73 -0.55 -5.12
N GLY A 52 3.47 -1.72 -5.71
CA GLY A 52 2.85 -1.82 -7.04
C GLY A 52 1.33 -1.62 -7.02
N ARG A 53 0.68 -1.98 -5.91
CA ARG A 53 -0.79 -1.86 -5.75
C ARG A 53 -1.16 -1.67 -4.29
N LEU A 54 -2.05 -0.71 -4.06
CA LEU A 54 -2.62 -0.43 -2.74
C LEU A 54 -4.11 -0.14 -2.92
N GLU A 55 -4.94 -1.06 -2.47
CA GLU A 55 -6.39 -0.96 -2.63
C GLU A 55 -7.13 -1.29 -1.34
N GLY A 56 -8.26 -0.63 -1.14
CA GLY A 56 -9.18 -0.92 -0.05
C GLY A 56 -10.56 -1.25 -0.60
N ASN A 57 -11.04 -2.45 -0.30
CA ASN A 57 -12.41 -2.87 -0.59
C ASN A 57 -13.26 -2.61 0.66
N TRP A 58 -14.02 -1.51 0.62
CA TRP A 58 -14.92 -1.10 1.69
C TRP A 58 -16.37 -1.11 1.20
N PRO A 59 -17.37 -1.33 2.07
CA PRO A 59 -18.78 -1.20 1.69
C PRO A 59 -19.06 0.23 1.23
N ASP A 60 -19.86 0.38 0.16
CA ASP A 60 -20.30 1.67 -0.38
C ASP A 60 -19.15 2.63 -0.77
N SER A 61 -17.97 2.08 -1.12
CA SER A 61 -16.83 2.83 -1.66
C SER A 61 -17.01 3.03 -3.17
N GLU A 62 -17.40 4.22 -3.59
CA GLU A 62 -17.36 4.65 -5.00
C GLU A 62 -15.93 5.02 -5.47
N GLU A 63 -14.92 4.91 -4.59
CA GLU A 63 -13.52 5.20 -4.91
C GLU A 63 -12.92 4.10 -5.80
N GLU A 64 -12.81 4.36 -7.11
CA GLU A 64 -11.91 3.61 -7.99
C GLU A 64 -10.45 4.00 -7.65
N PHE A 65 -9.73 3.09 -7.00
CA PHE A 65 -8.31 3.29 -6.76
C PHE A 65 -7.52 3.18 -8.07
N PRO A 66 -6.49 4.02 -8.28
CA PRO A 66 -5.66 3.94 -9.47
C PRO A 66 -5.00 2.56 -9.54
N THR A 67 -5.35 1.80 -10.58
CA THR A 67 -4.67 0.54 -10.89
C THR A 67 -3.39 0.91 -11.63
N VAL A 68 -2.25 0.88 -10.95
CA VAL A 68 -0.95 1.08 -11.61
C VAL A 68 -0.53 -0.25 -12.21
N ASN A 69 -0.85 -0.44 -13.49
CA ASN A 69 -0.22 -1.49 -14.30
C ASN A 69 1.18 -1.00 -14.66
N ASN A 70 2.20 -1.51 -13.96
CA ASN A 70 3.57 -1.39 -14.42
C ASN A 70 3.80 -2.46 -15.50
N ASP A 71 3.68 -2.06 -16.77
CA ASP A 71 4.27 -2.78 -17.92
C ASP A 71 5.81 -2.85 -17.81
#